data_AF-A0A1E3R6N7-F1
#
_entry.id   AF-A0A1E3R6N7-F1
#
_cell.length_a   1.000
_cell.length_b   1.000
_cell.length_c   1.000
_cell.angle_alpha   90.00
_cell.angle_beta   90.00
_cell.angle_gamma   90.00
#
_symmetry.space_group_name_H-M   'P 1'
#
loop_
_entity.id
_entity.type
_entity.pdbx_description
1 polymer ?
#
loop_
_entity_poly.entity_id
_entity_poly.type
_entity_poly.pdbx_seq_one_letter_code
_entity_poly.pdbx_strand_id
1 'polypeptide(L)'
;MATAPYGVRLLVGAAVTAIEETRKLPQTILMYPMTVASQVAHLVMKMQQDVADLVIKGDETLEAMFPPKDEQPEWATFDEDLEDAPAAGTDGERRTEGRFALFSGGEPDTSEREAAVNNSSVATAEAPEIVTELDYESLTLAQLRARLASLRVADLEALLAYEEATKARAPFQTLLANRITRATAK
;
A
#
# COMPACT_ATOMS: atom_id res chain seq x y z
N MET A 1 11.58 -37.37 27.66
CA MET A 1 11.71 -35.97 27.20
C MET A 1 12.73 -35.95 26.07
N ALA A 2 12.31 -35.78 24.82
CA ALA A 2 13.23 -35.80 23.69
C ALA A 2 14.02 -34.49 23.63
N THR A 3 15.34 -34.57 23.76
CA THR A 3 16.25 -33.43 23.55
C THR A 3 16.48 -33.22 22.06
N ALA A 4 16.38 -31.97 21.60
CA ALA A 4 16.84 -31.62 20.25
C ALA A 4 18.37 -31.85 20.10
N PRO A 5 18.84 -32.28 18.91
CA PRO A 5 20.26 -32.45 18.61
C PRO A 5 21.07 -31.15 18.79
N TYR A 6 22.36 -31.27 19.11
CA TYR A 6 23.24 -30.13 19.40
C TYR A 6 23.29 -29.08 18.27
N GLY A 7 23.35 -29.52 17.00
CA GLY A 7 23.35 -28.61 15.85
C GLY A 7 22.06 -27.81 15.72
N VAL A 8 20.91 -28.42 16.02
CA VAL A 8 19.61 -27.73 16.01
C VAL A 8 19.57 -26.69 17.12
N ARG A 9 20.09 -26.98 18.31
CA ARG A 9 20.16 -26.01 19.41
C ARG A 9 21.10 -24.84 19.12
N LEU A 10 22.21 -25.09 18.44
CA LEU A 10 23.13 -24.04 18.03
C LEU A 10 22.45 -23.12 17.01
N LEU A 11 21.78 -23.68 15.99
CA LEU A 11 21.06 -22.89 14.99
C LEU A 11 19.89 -22.12 15.62
N VAL A 12 19.13 -22.75 16.53
CA VAL A 12 18.05 -22.09 17.27
C VAL A 12 18.62 -20.99 18.18
N GLY A 13 19.71 -21.25 18.89
CA GLY A 13 20.39 -20.25 19.72
C GLY A 13 20.91 -19.07 18.90
N ALA A 14 21.56 -19.34 17.77
CA ALA A 14 22.04 -18.30 16.86
C ALA A 14 20.88 -17.49 16.25
N ALA A 15 19.78 -18.13 15.87
CA ALA A 15 18.59 -17.46 15.37
C ALA A 15 17.93 -16.59 16.46
N VAL A 16 17.82 -17.11 17.69
CA VAL A 16 17.31 -16.35 18.84
C VAL A 16 18.21 -15.15 19.14
N THR A 17 19.54 -15.32 19.11
CA THR A 17 20.49 -14.22 19.28
C THR A 17 20.35 -13.17 18.17
N ALA A 18 20.19 -13.59 16.91
CA ALA A 18 19.97 -12.67 15.80
C ALA A 18 18.64 -11.89 15.96
N ILE A 19 17.59 -12.53 16.47
CA ILE A 19 16.30 -11.90 16.74
C ILE A 19 16.40 -10.90 17.91
N GLU A 20 17.10 -11.26 18.99
CA GLU A 20 17.31 -10.33 20.10
C GLU A 20 18.16 -9.13 19.70
N GLU A 21 19.19 -9.34 18.88
CA GLU A 21 20.07 -8.26 18.44
C GLU A 21 19.37 -7.34 17.43
N THR A 22 18.51 -7.90 16.56
CA THR A 22 17.68 -7.07 15.66
C THR A 22 16.65 -6.23 16.40
N ARG A 23 16.17 -6.70 17.57
CA ARG A 23 15.26 -5.92 18.42
C ARG A 23 15.98 -4.78 19.17
N LYS A 24 17.29 -4.86 19.36
CA LYS A 24 18.13 -3.79 19.95
C LYS A 24 18.62 -2.76 18.93
N LEU A 25 18.66 -3.11 17.64
CA LEU A 25 19.04 -2.21 16.55
C LEU A 25 18.36 -0.83 16.55
N PRO A 26 17.04 -0.66 16.81
CA PRO A 26 16.41 0.66 16.73
C PRO A 26 17.03 1.69 17.68
N GLN A 27 17.48 1.28 18.88
CA GLN A 27 18.18 2.18 19.80
C GLN A 27 19.63 2.43 19.40
N THR A 28 20.26 1.47 18.74
CA THR A 28 21.66 1.53 18.32
C THR A 28 21.87 2.41 17.09
N ILE A 29 20.90 2.47 16.16
CA ILE A 29 20.95 3.26 14.91
C ILE A 29 21.22 4.76 15.16
N LEU A 30 20.82 5.31 16.32
CA LEU A 30 21.02 6.73 16.65
C LEU A 30 22.48 7.13 16.86
N MET A 31 23.35 6.18 17.23
CA MET A 31 24.77 6.45 17.49
C MET A 31 25.67 6.04 16.32
N TYR A 32 25.07 5.53 15.24
CA TYR A 32 25.84 5.04 14.10
C TYR A 32 26.24 6.18 13.15
N PRO A 33 27.46 6.14 12.60
CA PRO A 33 27.88 7.11 11.60
C PRO A 33 27.01 7.00 10.35
N MET A 34 26.66 8.15 9.77
CA MET A 34 25.83 8.30 8.56
C MET A 34 26.24 7.39 7.39
N THR A 35 27.50 6.94 7.35
CA THR A 35 28.04 6.05 6.31
C THR A 35 27.40 4.66 6.29
N VAL A 36 26.92 4.15 7.43
CA VAL A 36 26.31 2.82 7.51
C VAL A 36 24.95 2.79 6.81
N ALA A 37 24.19 3.88 6.88
CA ALA A 37 22.94 4.00 6.12
C ALA A 37 23.19 3.94 4.61
N SER A 38 24.24 4.62 4.13
CA SER A 38 24.61 4.61 2.70
C SER A 38 25.06 3.23 2.22
N GLN A 39 25.81 2.48 3.04
CA GLN A 39 26.25 1.14 2.66
C GLN A 39 25.07 0.18 2.47
N VAL A 40 24.05 0.28 3.33
CA VAL A 40 22.82 -0.52 3.18
C VAL A 40 22.08 -0.14 1.90
N ALA A 41 21.94 1.15 1.60
CA ALA A 41 21.30 1.61 0.36
C ALA A 41 22.03 1.09 -0.89
N HIS A 42 23.37 1.13 -0.89
CA HIS A 42 24.17 0.58 -1.99
C HIS A 42 24.04 -0.94 -2.14
N LEU A 43 23.89 -1.66 -1.03
CA LEU A 43 23.67 -3.11 -1.05
C LEU A 43 22.31 -3.47 -1.66
N VAL A 44 21.27 -2.70 -1.31
CA VAL A 44 19.91 -2.89 -1.85
C VAL A 44 19.89 -2.65 -3.35
N MET A 45 20.53 -1.57 -3.82
CA MET A 45 20.56 -1.25 -5.25
C MET A 45 21.26 -2.35 -6.05
N LYS A 46 22.36 -2.92 -5.54
CA LYS A 46 23.02 -4.05 -6.19
C LYS A 46 22.17 -5.31 -6.20
N MET A 47 21.49 -5.62 -5.10
CA MET A 47 20.57 -6.76 -5.06
C MET A 47 19.45 -6.63 -6.11
N GLN A 48 18.91 -5.44 -6.31
CA GLN A 48 17.88 -5.20 -7.34
C GLN A 48 18.44 -5.44 -8.75
N GLN A 49 19.69 -5.03 -9.01
CA GLN A 49 20.36 -5.28 -10.29
C GLN A 49 20.64 -6.77 -10.50
N ASP A 50 21.21 -7.45 -9.50
CA ASP A 50 21.53 -8.88 -9.57
C ASP A 50 20.27 -9.74 -9.80
N VAL A 51 19.15 -9.36 -9.20
CA VAL A 51 17.85 -10.04 -9.43
C VAL A 51 17.35 -9.81 -10.85
N ALA A 52 17.44 -8.59 -11.37
CA ALA A 52 17.03 -8.29 -12.74
C ALA A 52 17.87 -9.09 -13.76
N ASP A 53 19.19 -9.11 -13.58
CA ASP A 53 20.11 -9.88 -14.43
C ASP A 53 19.81 -11.38 -14.37
N LEU A 54 19.48 -11.91 -13.19
CA LEU A 54 19.09 -13.30 -13.03
C LEU A 54 17.76 -13.62 -13.71
N VAL A 55 16.79 -12.71 -13.67
CA VAL A 55 15.49 -12.87 -14.34
C VAL A 55 15.66 -12.90 -15.86
N ILE A 56 16.41 -11.95 -16.41
CA ILE A 56 16.69 -11.88 -17.86
C ILE A 56 17.40 -13.15 -18.32
N LYS A 57 18.43 -13.59 -17.59
CA LYS A 57 19.14 -14.82 -17.90
C LYS A 57 18.26 -16.05 -17.74
N GLY A 58 17.36 -16.05 -16.76
CA GLY A 58 16.36 -17.09 -16.57
C GLY A 58 15.44 -17.20 -17.79
N ASP A 59 14.93 -16.08 -18.28
CA ASP A 59 14.08 -16.00 -19.47
C ASP A 59 14.80 -16.52 -20.72
N GLU A 60 16.03 -16.06 -20.96
CA GLU A 60 16.87 -16.52 -22.08
C GLU A 60 17.15 -18.04 -22.01
N THR A 61 17.41 -18.58 -20.81
CA THR A 61 17.63 -20.02 -20.65
C THR A 61 16.36 -20.85 -20.82
N LEU A 62 15.19 -20.30 -20.48
CA LEU A 62 13.90 -20.94 -20.67
C LEU A 62 13.54 -20.96 -22.16
N GLU A 63 13.73 -19.88 -22.88
CA GLU A 63 13.48 -19.81 -24.33
C GLU A 63 14.40 -20.77 -25.11
N ALA A 64 15.67 -20.90 -24.69
CA ALA A 64 16.60 -21.85 -25.29
C ALA A 64 16.25 -23.33 -25.03
N MET A 65 15.66 -23.64 -23.87
CA MET A 65 15.24 -24.99 -23.49
C MET A 65 13.83 -25.36 -23.99
N PHE A 66 12.96 -24.36 -24.13
CA PHE A 66 11.57 -24.48 -24.58
C PHE A 66 11.36 -23.55 -25.78
N PRO A 67 11.64 -24.02 -27.02
CA PRO A 67 11.41 -23.22 -28.21
C PRO A 67 9.96 -22.71 -28.21
N PRO A 68 9.74 -21.41 -28.53
CA PRO A 68 8.41 -20.83 -28.52
C PRO A 68 7.51 -21.65 -29.45
N LYS A 69 6.50 -22.28 -28.85
CA LYS A 69 5.38 -22.81 -29.60
C LYS A 69 4.42 -21.65 -29.80
N ASP A 70 4.10 -21.33 -31.05
CA ASP A 70 3.03 -20.39 -31.44
C ASP A 70 1.62 -20.89 -31.07
N GLU A 71 1.50 -21.73 -30.03
CA GLU A 71 0.22 -22.14 -29.47
C GLU A 71 -0.22 -21.02 -28.54
N GLN A 72 -0.96 -20.06 -29.09
CA GLN A 72 -1.68 -19.06 -28.32
C GLN A 72 -2.48 -19.80 -27.25
N PRO A 73 -2.09 -19.72 -25.98
CA PRO A 73 -2.73 -20.50 -24.96
C PRO A 73 -4.14 -19.95 -24.72
N GLU A 74 -5.07 -20.80 -24.28
CA GLU A 74 -6.51 -20.49 -24.11
C GLU A 74 -6.83 -19.28 -23.19
N TRP A 75 -5.83 -18.70 -22.50
CA TRP A 75 -5.95 -17.50 -21.67
C TRP A 75 -5.52 -16.21 -22.40
N ALA A 76 -4.96 -16.32 -23.60
CA ALA A 76 -4.53 -15.23 -24.47
C ALA A 76 -5.41 -15.12 -25.74
N THR A 77 -6.52 -15.86 -25.79
CA THR A 77 -7.56 -15.72 -26.82
C THR A 77 -8.53 -14.63 -26.39
N PHE A 78 -8.72 -13.61 -27.22
CA PHE A 78 -9.71 -12.56 -26.96
C PHE A 78 -11.07 -12.97 -27.53
N ASP A 79 -12.15 -12.52 -26.90
CA ASP A 79 -13.52 -12.74 -27.41
C ASP A 79 -13.71 -12.16 -28.83
N GLU A 80 -12.82 -11.26 -29.29
CA GLU A 80 -12.77 -10.68 -30.64
C GLU A 80 -12.21 -11.65 -31.70
N ASP A 81 -11.45 -12.66 -31.29
CA ASP A 81 -10.88 -13.69 -32.17
C ASP A 81 -11.83 -14.90 -32.36
N LEU A 82 -12.96 -14.91 -31.66
CA LEU A 82 -14.05 -15.84 -31.91
C LEU A 82 -14.82 -15.36 -33.15
N GLU A 83 -14.66 -16.05 -34.28
CA GLU A 83 -15.37 -15.74 -35.53
C GLU A 83 -16.86 -15.46 -35.27
N ASP A 84 -17.32 -14.29 -35.74
CA ASP A 84 -18.67 -13.72 -35.61
C ASP A 84 -19.78 -14.78 -35.45
N ALA A 85 -20.21 -15.01 -34.20
CA ALA A 85 -21.49 -15.63 -33.96
C ALA A 85 -22.60 -14.71 -34.52
N PRO A 86 -23.56 -15.21 -35.32
CA PRO A 86 -24.53 -14.34 -35.97
C PRO A 86 -25.33 -13.54 -34.94
N ALA A 87 -25.14 -12.23 -34.95
CA ALA A 87 -25.80 -11.29 -34.06
C ALA A 87 -27.33 -11.35 -34.26
N ALA A 88 -28.02 -12.01 -33.34
CA ALA A 88 -29.45 -11.83 -33.14
C ALA A 88 -29.64 -10.52 -32.36
N GLY A 89 -30.10 -9.49 -33.06
CA GLY A 89 -30.32 -8.18 -32.49
C GLY A 89 -31.35 -8.19 -31.37
N THR A 90 -31.00 -7.53 -30.26
CA THR A 90 -31.94 -6.76 -29.45
C THR A 90 -31.21 -5.54 -28.91
N ASP A 91 -31.73 -4.37 -29.28
CA ASP A 91 -31.46 -3.10 -28.62
C ASP A 91 -31.47 -3.26 -27.10
N GLY A 92 -30.34 -2.89 -26.50
CA GLY A 92 -30.11 -2.96 -25.06
C GLY A 92 -29.04 -1.95 -24.67
N GLU A 93 -29.32 -0.67 -24.94
CA GLU A 93 -28.86 0.46 -24.13
C GLU A 93 -27.41 0.38 -23.65
N ARG A 94 -26.49 0.84 -24.50
CA ARG A 94 -25.13 1.24 -24.10
C ARG A 94 -25.23 2.47 -23.18
N ARG A 95 -25.65 2.27 -21.93
CA ARG A 95 -25.88 3.31 -20.90
C ARG A 95 -24.64 3.68 -20.10
N THR A 96 -23.46 3.29 -20.55
CA THR A 96 -22.20 3.47 -19.81
C THR A 96 -21.15 4.29 -20.56
N GLU A 97 -21.44 4.73 -21.78
CA GLU A 97 -20.62 5.69 -22.52
C GLU A 97 -20.81 7.10 -21.91
N GLY A 98 -19.95 7.51 -20.98
CA GLY A 98 -19.85 8.92 -20.61
C GLY A 98 -19.35 9.27 -19.21
N ARG A 99 -19.14 8.31 -18.29
CA ARG A 99 -18.63 8.66 -16.94
C ARG A 99 -17.10 8.59 -16.79
N PHE A 100 -16.41 7.86 -17.67
CA PHE A 100 -14.97 7.62 -17.56
C PHE A 100 -14.11 8.39 -18.58
N ALA A 101 -14.72 9.18 -19.47
CA ALA A 101 -14.01 9.97 -20.47
C ALA A 101 -13.49 11.33 -19.95
N LEU A 102 -13.68 11.65 -18.66
CA LEU A 102 -13.27 12.94 -18.06
C LEU A 102 -11.82 12.97 -17.55
N PHE A 103 -11.03 11.92 -17.76
CA PHE A 103 -9.62 11.87 -17.33
C PHE A 103 -8.67 11.51 -18.48
N SER A 104 -8.90 12.07 -19.67
CA SER A 104 -7.90 12.10 -20.74
C SER A 104 -7.63 13.55 -21.09
N GLY A 105 -6.53 14.10 -20.57
CA GLY A 105 -6.02 15.41 -20.96
C GLY A 105 -5.64 16.28 -19.76
N GLY A 106 -4.40 16.15 -19.30
CA GLY A 106 -3.84 17.05 -18.30
C GLY A 106 -2.53 16.51 -17.75
N GLU A 107 -1.44 16.73 -18.49
CA GLU A 107 -0.07 16.61 -18.02
C GLU A 107 0.07 17.27 -16.62
N PRO A 108 0.71 16.65 -15.62
CA PRO A 108 1.01 17.34 -14.38
C PRO A 108 2.12 18.36 -14.63
N ASP A 109 1.71 19.61 -14.81
CA ASP A 109 2.60 20.77 -14.77
C ASP A 109 3.33 20.76 -13.42
N THR A 110 4.61 20.42 -13.47
CA THR A 110 5.51 20.40 -12.32
C THR A 110 5.85 21.85 -12.00
N SER A 111 4.95 22.53 -11.29
CA SER A 111 5.23 23.85 -10.73
C SER A 111 5.87 23.67 -9.36
N GLU A 112 7.20 23.74 -9.34
CA GLU A 112 7.97 24.17 -8.17
C GLU A 112 7.34 25.47 -7.63
N ARG A 113 6.75 25.39 -6.44
CA ARG A 113 6.44 26.58 -5.66
C ARG A 113 6.87 26.33 -4.22
N GLU A 114 8.12 26.65 -4.01
CA GLU A 114 8.74 26.88 -2.71
C GLU A 114 8.00 28.00 -1.95
N ALA A 115 7.94 27.84 -0.63
CA ALA A 115 7.56 28.82 0.39
C ALA A 115 6.11 29.32 0.46
N ALA A 116 5.35 28.76 1.42
CA ALA A 116 4.61 29.57 2.40
C ALA A 116 4.30 28.72 3.64
N VAL A 117 5.13 28.88 4.67
CA VAL A 117 4.78 28.52 6.05
C VAL A 117 3.64 29.43 6.48
N ASN A 118 2.40 28.96 6.35
CA ASN A 118 1.26 29.61 6.97
C ASN A 118 0.89 28.84 8.23
N ASN A 119 1.51 29.26 9.34
CA ASN A 119 0.96 29.11 10.68
C ASN A 119 -0.37 29.86 10.75
N SER A 120 -1.43 29.22 10.27
CA SER A 120 -2.79 29.60 10.65
C SER A 120 -3.15 28.79 11.89
N SER A 121 -2.84 29.39 13.04
CA SER A 121 -3.48 29.11 14.32
C SER A 121 -4.98 29.32 14.16
N VAL A 122 -5.68 28.31 13.65
CA VAL A 122 -7.14 28.24 13.69
C VAL A 122 -7.52 27.76 15.08
N ALA A 123 -8.46 28.49 15.68
CA ALA A 123 -8.91 28.40 17.05
C ALA A 123 -9.00 26.97 17.60
N THR A 124 -8.44 26.80 18.79
CA THR A 124 -8.66 25.70 19.72
C THR A 124 -10.15 25.60 20.08
N ALA A 125 -10.96 25.09 19.17
CA ALA A 125 -12.25 24.48 19.48
C ALA A 125 -11.95 23.01 19.74
N GLU A 126 -11.55 22.75 20.99
CA GLU A 126 -11.53 21.44 21.68
C GLU A 126 -11.52 20.23 20.72
N ALA A 127 -10.36 19.95 20.12
CA ALA A 127 -10.19 18.76 19.32
C ALA A 127 -10.51 17.54 20.20
N PRO A 128 -11.39 16.63 19.77
CA PRO A 128 -11.76 15.50 20.59
C PRO A 128 -10.49 14.68 20.92
N GLU A 129 -10.41 14.16 22.15
CA GLU A 129 -9.20 13.52 22.70
C GLU A 129 -8.59 12.47 21.74
N ILE A 130 -9.46 11.74 21.03
CA ILE A 130 -9.09 10.75 20.02
C ILE A 130 -8.27 11.32 18.85
N VAL A 131 -8.52 12.57 18.44
CA VAL A 131 -7.79 13.24 17.34
C VAL A 131 -6.35 13.48 17.75
N THR A 132 -6.14 13.92 18.99
CA THR A 132 -4.81 14.16 19.55
C THR A 132 -4.08 12.87 19.90
N GLU A 133 -4.79 11.86 20.42
CA GLU A 133 -4.19 10.57 20.79
C GLU A 133 -3.69 9.80 19.57
N LEU A 134 -4.44 9.85 18.46
CA LEU A 134 -4.06 9.15 17.23
C LEU A 134 -3.16 9.95 16.30
N ASP A 135 -2.94 11.23 16.57
CA ASP A 135 -2.38 12.20 15.61
C ASP A 135 -3.12 12.12 14.26
N TYR A 136 -4.45 12.23 14.32
CA TYR A 136 -5.35 12.00 13.18
C TYR A 136 -5.03 12.87 11.95
N GLU A 137 -4.47 14.06 12.16
CA GLU A 137 -4.16 14.96 11.06
C GLU A 137 -2.98 14.51 10.19
N SER A 138 -2.01 13.80 10.76
CA SER A 138 -0.85 13.28 10.05
C SER A 138 -1.11 11.91 9.42
N LEU A 139 -2.20 11.24 9.82
CA LEU A 139 -2.56 9.91 9.37
C LEU A 139 -2.96 9.87 7.88
N THR A 140 -2.33 8.95 7.14
CA THR A 140 -2.75 8.60 5.78
C THR A 140 -4.04 7.77 5.80
N LEU A 141 -4.77 7.76 4.68
CA LEU A 141 -6.01 7.01 4.54
C LEU A 141 -5.84 5.50 4.84
N ALA A 142 -4.71 4.92 4.41
CA ALA A 142 -4.39 3.51 4.63
C ALA A 142 -4.11 3.22 6.12
N GLN A 143 -3.38 4.11 6.80
CA GLN A 143 -3.10 3.98 8.23
C GLN A 143 -4.36 4.16 9.07
N LEU A 144 -5.23 5.11 8.72
CA LEU A 144 -6.54 5.25 9.35
C LEU A 144 -7.32 3.94 9.18
N ARG A 145 -7.42 3.40 7.96
CA ARG A 145 -8.13 2.15 7.68
C ARG A 145 -7.67 0.98 8.54
N ALA A 146 -6.35 0.84 8.73
CA ALA A 146 -5.77 -0.23 9.55
C ALA A 146 -6.19 -0.12 11.03
N ARG A 147 -6.39 1.11 11.53
CA ARG A 147 -6.74 1.39 12.93
C ARG A 147 -8.25 1.36 13.20
N LEU A 148 -9.09 1.61 12.21
CA LEU A 148 -10.56 1.64 12.37
C LEU A 148 -11.18 0.37 12.97
N ALA A 149 -10.51 -0.78 12.87
CA ALA A 149 -11.00 -2.01 13.47
C ALA A 149 -10.96 -1.97 15.01
N SER A 150 -10.00 -1.25 15.61
CA SER A 150 -9.81 -1.16 17.06
C SER A 150 -10.53 0.02 17.72
N LEU A 151 -11.05 0.98 16.94
CA LEU A 151 -11.79 2.13 17.48
C LEU A 151 -13.24 1.78 17.83
N ARG A 152 -13.77 2.47 18.85
CA ARG A 152 -15.14 2.35 19.33
C ARG A 152 -16.08 3.19 18.47
N VAL A 153 -17.39 2.90 18.50
CA VAL A 153 -18.38 3.67 17.72
C VAL A 153 -18.37 5.16 18.07
N ALA A 154 -18.32 5.50 19.37
CA ALA A 154 -18.25 6.88 19.82
C ALA A 154 -17.01 7.63 19.30
N ASP A 155 -15.86 6.95 19.27
CA ASP A 155 -14.61 7.53 18.76
C ASP A 155 -14.69 7.78 17.24
N LEU A 156 -15.33 6.87 16.50
CA LEU A 156 -15.54 7.00 15.06
C LEU A 156 -16.48 8.17 14.71
N GLU A 157 -17.54 8.37 15.48
CA GLU A 157 -18.47 9.49 15.32
C GLU A 157 -17.78 10.83 15.63
N ALA A 158 -16.97 10.89 16.69
CA ALA A 158 -16.18 12.07 17.02
C ALA A 158 -15.17 12.42 15.91
N LEU A 159 -14.52 11.42 15.32
CA LEU A 159 -13.62 11.61 14.18
C LEU A 159 -14.35 12.07 12.92
N LEU A 160 -15.56 11.57 12.66
CA LEU A 160 -16.36 11.99 11.51
C LEU A 160 -16.78 13.45 11.64
N ALA A 161 -17.30 13.85 12.81
CA ALA A 161 -17.68 15.24 13.08
C ALA A 161 -16.47 16.19 13.00
N TYR A 162 -15.30 15.75 13.49
CA TYR A 162 -14.07 16.53 13.36
C TYR A 162 -13.62 16.72 11.90
N GLU A 163 -13.67 15.66 11.08
CA GLU A 163 -13.31 15.74 9.67
C GLU A 163 -14.29 16.63 8.88
N GLU A 164 -15.58 16.55 9.16
CA GLU A 164 -16.60 17.42 8.54
C GLU A 164 -16.40 18.90 8.90
N ALA A 165 -15.99 19.21 10.12
CA ALA A 165 -15.77 20.58 10.58
C ALA A 165 -14.43 21.20 10.09
N THR A 166 -13.43 20.37 9.74
CA THR A 166 -12.07 20.84 9.45
C THR A 166 -11.73 20.80 7.95
N LYS A 167 -11.33 19.62 7.44
CA LYS A 167 -10.76 19.45 6.09
C LYS A 167 -11.73 18.85 5.09
N ALA A 168 -12.83 18.27 5.56
CA ALA A 168 -13.90 17.66 4.77
C ALA A 168 -13.41 16.74 3.63
N ARG A 169 -12.42 15.88 3.90
CA ARG A 169 -11.86 14.98 2.88
C ARG A 169 -12.84 13.83 2.60
N ALA A 170 -13.45 13.85 1.42
CA ALA A 170 -14.44 12.85 1.00
C ALA A 170 -14.00 11.37 1.18
N PRO A 171 -12.73 10.97 0.90
CA PRO A 171 -12.29 9.59 1.14
C PRO A 171 -12.31 9.18 2.62
N PHE A 172 -11.99 10.10 3.54
CA PHE A 172 -11.93 9.85 4.98
C PHE A 172 -13.34 9.74 5.57
N GLN A 173 -14.23 10.68 5.21
CA GLN A 173 -15.64 10.66 5.62
C GLN A 173 -16.34 9.38 5.17
N THR A 174 -16.18 8.99 3.90
CA THR A 174 -16.76 7.76 3.36
C THR A 174 -16.29 6.53 4.14
N LEU A 175 -15.01 6.50 4.52
CA LEU A 175 -14.44 5.38 5.26
C LEU A 175 -15.00 5.30 6.68
N LEU A 176 -15.03 6.43 7.39
CA LEU A 176 -15.57 6.55 8.75
C LEU A 176 -17.07 6.19 8.79
N ALA A 177 -17.88 6.77 7.92
CA ALA A 177 -19.32 6.49 7.83
C ALA A 177 -19.59 5.00 7.58
N ASN A 178 -18.90 4.39 6.61
CA ASN A 178 -19.04 2.97 6.33
C ASN A 178 -18.63 2.07 7.51
N ARG A 179 -17.61 2.48 8.28
CA ARG A 179 -17.17 1.73 9.47
C ARG A 179 -18.20 1.84 10.60
N ILE A 180 -18.77 3.03 10.83
CA ILE A 180 -19.82 3.29 11.82
C ILE A 180 -21.02 2.38 11.54
N THR A 181 -21.55 2.40 10.31
CA THR A 181 -22.69 1.54 9.92
C THR A 181 -22.42 0.05 10.15
N ARG A 182 -21.19 -0.42 9.88
CA ARG A 182 -20.81 -1.81 10.15
C ARG A 182 -20.62 -2.13 11.63
N ALA A 183 -20.24 -1.15 12.44
CA ALA A 183 -20.03 -1.32 13.87
C ALA A 183 -21.35 -1.32 14.65
N THR A 184 -22.34 -0.53 14.20
CA THR A 184 -23.67 -0.43 14.83
C THR A 184 -24.61 -1.55 14.43
N ALA A 185 -24.38 -2.19 13.27
CA ALA A 185 -25.15 -3.34 12.79
C ALA A 185 -24.76 -4.68 13.46
N LYS A 186 -23.76 -4.68 14.35
CA LYS A 186 -23.25 -5.87 15.03
C LYS A 186 -23.65 -5.86 16.51
#